data_AF-A0A8H6W100-F1
#
_entry.id   AF-A0A8H6W100-F1
#
_cell.length_a   1.000
_cell.length_b   1.000
_cell.length_c   1.000
_cell.angle_alpha   90.00
_cell.angle_beta   90.00
_cell.angle_gamma   90.00
#
_symmetry.space_group_name_H-M   'P 1'
#
loop_
_entity.id
_entity.type
_entity.pdbx_description
1 polymer ?
#
loop_
_entity_poly.entity_id
_entity_poly.type
_entity_poly.pdbx_seq_one_letter_code
_entity_poly.pdbx_strand_id
1 'polypeptide(L)'
;MPRPIKLPVVPPSFHVLGELPLDVGLGIFSLCSPFDLVQLAATSKSNRTLILTHESLWESAHNNLARGECPRLPTRPIVETSGNYSQEAYVLWVFGGGPCSQCSKPTTSLPFKFLFRFRACSTPCSRILMSRQHVHYCSPAEFKALPYSIGLPHIAREEPSTEIYIYTSLKFVTNAKHEATAAKQFNNRGYRPPASSTFKRRSQAELDAEYTRRERSRPAVEKNADDLQTWRDLYNAQHAVVAAANNDFITRMAKEERVNPSRLGRTPTLKRLKHAFDRDLELLTPSVWSHNLSTIVDELGPKRVVCQHCGKTYDEDRLSAHLSDCQDAQLGTMFGWNKQKALCQQCPESRRLYTKDGLEDHRVAQHGLVRSVIAWKRCPLCPDRFRVFKSQEGRMKHDNDVHNSGPPARGPSRDGK
;
A
#
# COMPACT_ATOMS: atom_id res chain seq x y z
N MET A 1 -33.05 -29.45 33.40
CA MET A 1 -31.61 -29.13 33.27
C MET A 1 -31.36 -27.77 33.91
N PRO A 2 -30.47 -27.65 34.91
CA PRO A 2 -30.17 -26.37 35.55
C PRO A 2 -29.47 -25.43 34.55
N ARG A 3 -29.87 -24.14 34.55
CA ARG A 3 -29.26 -23.12 33.69
C ARG A 3 -27.81 -22.87 34.17
N PRO A 4 -26.82 -22.77 33.27
CA PRO A 4 -25.47 -22.43 33.65
C PRO A 4 -25.44 -21.04 34.29
N ILE A 5 -24.91 -20.97 35.51
CA ILE A 5 -24.66 -19.72 36.24
C ILE A 5 -23.61 -18.95 35.44
N LYS A 6 -24.02 -17.84 34.81
CA LYS A 6 -23.09 -16.90 34.19
C LYS A 6 -22.38 -16.16 35.32
N LEU A 7 -21.17 -16.59 35.68
CA LEU A 7 -20.30 -15.79 36.53
C LEU A 7 -20.00 -14.46 35.81
N PRO A 8 -20.06 -13.32 36.51
CA PRO A 8 -19.68 -12.04 35.92
C PRO A 8 -18.21 -12.13 35.50
N VAL A 9 -17.95 -11.90 34.21
CA VAL A 9 -16.60 -11.72 33.69
C VAL A 9 -16.11 -10.40 34.26
N VAL A 10 -15.39 -10.45 35.38
CA VAL A 10 -14.64 -9.30 35.88
C VAL A 10 -13.57 -9.05 34.81
N PRO A 11 -13.59 -7.91 34.10
CA PRO A 11 -12.54 -7.61 33.14
C PRO A 11 -11.22 -7.62 33.91
N PRO A 12 -10.17 -8.30 33.42
CA PRO A 12 -8.88 -8.29 34.09
C PRO A 12 -8.46 -6.84 34.29
N SER A 13 -8.29 -6.44 35.55
CA SER A 13 -7.79 -5.12 35.90
C SER A 13 -6.32 -5.07 35.50
N PHE A 14 -6.03 -4.51 34.32
CA PHE A 14 -4.66 -4.29 33.83
C PHE A 14 -3.96 -3.15 34.58
N HIS A 15 -3.97 -3.17 35.92
CA HIS A 15 -3.29 -2.20 36.78
C HIS A 15 -1.87 -2.61 37.18
N VAL A 16 -1.31 -3.66 36.57
CA VAL A 16 -0.02 -4.25 36.95
C VAL A 16 1.12 -3.23 36.99
N LEU A 17 1.17 -2.27 36.05
CA LEU A 17 2.24 -1.25 36.05
C LEU A 17 2.12 -0.22 37.20
N GLY A 18 0.93 0.01 37.74
CA GLY A 18 0.72 0.92 38.87
C GLY A 18 1.05 0.31 40.22
N GLU A 19 1.20 -1.02 40.29
CA GLU A 19 1.53 -1.77 41.50
C GLU A 19 3.03 -2.06 41.62
N LEU A 20 3.81 -1.87 40.54
CA LEU A 20 5.25 -2.01 40.58
C LEU A 20 5.89 -0.87 41.39
N PRO A 21 6.97 -1.15 42.13
CA PRO A 21 7.84 -0.11 42.65
C PRO A 21 8.27 0.85 41.53
N LEU A 22 8.30 2.15 41.84
CA LEU A 22 8.56 3.22 40.87
C LEU A 22 9.88 2.99 40.12
N ASP A 23 10.92 2.58 40.83
CA ASP A 23 12.24 2.25 40.31
C ASP A 23 12.21 1.08 39.31
N VAL A 24 11.41 0.05 39.58
CA VAL A 24 11.22 -1.08 38.66
C VAL A 24 10.50 -0.60 37.39
N GLY A 25 9.46 0.21 37.52
CA GLY A 25 8.74 0.81 36.39
C GLY A 25 9.64 1.68 35.51
N LEU A 26 10.43 2.55 36.13
CA LEU A 26 11.42 3.38 35.42
C LEU A 26 12.52 2.53 34.78
N GLY A 27 12.96 1.45 35.46
CA GLY A 27 13.91 0.48 34.92
C GLY A 27 13.39 -0.18 33.64
N ILE A 28 12.13 -0.63 33.63
CA ILE A 28 11.48 -1.18 32.43
C ILE A 28 11.40 -0.14 31.33
N PHE A 29 10.97 1.09 31.63
CA PHE A 29 10.85 2.15 30.64
C PHE A 29 12.21 2.57 30.07
N SER A 30 13.29 2.47 30.85
CA SER A 30 14.65 2.78 30.38
C SER A 30 15.15 1.81 29.29
N LEU A 31 14.52 0.64 29.14
CA LEU A 31 14.82 -0.35 28.11
C LEU A 31 13.99 -0.15 26.82
N CYS A 32 13.01 0.75 26.83
CA CYS A 32 12.16 1.00 25.67
C CYS A 32 12.89 1.78 24.58
N SER A 33 12.46 1.59 23.32
CA SER A 33 12.82 2.49 22.24
C SER A 33 12.11 3.84 22.42
N PRO A 34 12.54 4.91 21.71
CA PRO A 34 11.87 6.20 21.80
C PRO A 34 10.39 6.09 21.43
N PHE A 35 10.08 5.31 20.39
CA PHE A 35 8.72 5.14 19.93
C PHE A 35 7.87 4.34 20.93
N ASP A 36 8.44 3.34 21.58
CA ASP A 36 7.73 2.58 22.61
C ASP A 36 7.38 3.45 23.81
N LEU A 37 8.27 4.35 24.25
CA LEU A 37 7.95 5.33 25.29
C LEU A 37 6.75 6.21 24.91
N VAL A 38 6.68 6.65 23.65
CA VAL A 38 5.53 7.42 23.17
C VAL A 38 4.25 6.58 23.22
N GLN A 39 4.29 5.32 22.78
CA GLN A 39 3.13 4.43 22.81
C GLN A 39 2.69 4.19 24.26
N LEU A 40 3.63 3.93 25.17
CA LEU A 40 3.35 3.78 26.60
C LEU A 40 2.73 5.05 27.19
N ALA A 41 3.26 6.23 26.86
CA ALA A 41 2.67 7.50 27.26
C ALA A 41 1.25 7.71 26.70
N ALA A 42 0.91 7.11 25.56
CA ALA A 42 -0.43 7.18 24.98
C ALA A 42 -1.44 6.22 25.65
N THR A 43 -0.97 5.18 26.37
CA THR A 43 -1.86 4.19 26.99
C THR A 43 -2.54 4.68 28.28
N SER A 44 -1.93 5.57 29.06
CA SER A 44 -2.52 6.10 30.28
C SER A 44 -1.96 7.47 30.69
N LYS A 45 -2.77 8.27 31.41
CA LYS A 45 -2.34 9.55 31.97
C LYS A 45 -1.19 9.38 32.96
N SER A 46 -1.21 8.33 33.78
CA SER A 46 -0.16 8.05 34.78
C SER A 46 1.18 7.74 34.10
N ASN A 47 1.20 6.87 33.08
CA ASN A 47 2.42 6.58 32.31
C ASN A 47 2.93 7.84 31.62
N ARG A 48 2.04 8.64 31.03
CA ARG A 48 2.41 9.91 30.42
C ARG A 48 3.09 10.85 31.41
N THR A 49 2.49 11.06 32.58
CA THR A 49 3.07 11.90 33.62
C THR A 49 4.42 11.36 34.09
N LEU A 50 4.53 10.05 34.29
CA LEU A 50 5.78 9.41 34.71
C LEU A 50 6.89 9.61 33.66
N ILE A 51 6.61 9.34 32.40
CA ILE A 51 7.58 9.48 31.30
C ILE A 51 7.98 10.94 31.08
N LEU A 52 7.02 11.86 31.14
CA LEU A 52 7.28 13.30 30.96
C LEU A 52 8.09 13.94 32.08
N THR A 53 7.99 13.40 33.30
CA THR A 53 8.69 13.94 34.47
C THR A 53 10.12 13.43 34.61
N HIS A 54 10.50 12.37 33.88
CA HIS A 54 11.81 11.74 33.96
C HIS A 54 12.55 11.83 32.62
N GLU A 55 13.22 12.97 32.39
CA GLU A 55 13.94 13.25 31.12
C GLU A 55 15.01 12.20 30.79
N SER A 56 15.64 11.59 31.80
CA SER A 56 16.63 10.53 31.64
C SER A 56 16.09 9.31 30.88
N LEU A 57 14.78 9.04 30.93
CA LEU A 57 14.17 7.96 30.14
C LEU A 57 14.32 8.19 28.64
N TRP A 58 14.21 9.45 28.19
CA TRP A 58 14.37 9.79 26.78
C TRP A 58 15.82 9.66 26.33
N GLU A 59 16.78 9.99 27.20
CA GLU A 59 18.20 9.78 26.92
C GLU A 59 18.53 8.30 26.76
N SER A 60 18.08 7.46 27.71
CA SER A 60 18.21 6.01 27.61
C SER A 60 17.54 5.46 26.35
N ALA A 61 16.31 5.88 26.06
CA ALA A 61 15.60 5.43 24.88
C ALA A 61 16.29 5.83 23.56
N HIS A 62 16.82 7.04 23.46
CA HIS A 62 17.62 7.46 22.29
C HIS A 62 18.90 6.62 22.13
N ASN A 63 19.50 6.17 23.23
CA ASN A 63 20.67 5.29 23.21
C ASN A 63 20.30 3.84 22.85
N ASN A 64 19.10 3.36 23.21
CA ASN A 64 18.66 2.00 22.88
C ASN A 64 18.52 1.79 21.37
N LEU A 65 18.29 2.86 20.61
CA LEU A 65 18.25 2.81 19.14
C LEU A 65 19.66 2.79 18.50
N ALA A 66 20.72 3.11 19.25
CA ALA A 66 22.07 3.04 18.74
C ALA A 66 22.51 1.56 18.63
N ARG A 67 22.66 1.07 17.40
CA ARG A 67 23.02 -0.32 17.09
C ARG A 67 23.95 -0.35 15.89
N GLY A 68 25.05 -1.11 16.00
CA GLY A 68 26.05 -1.22 14.93
C GLY A 68 26.63 0.15 14.57
N GLU A 69 26.52 0.54 13.31
CA GLU A 69 26.95 1.85 12.80
C GLU A 69 25.90 2.96 12.96
N CYS A 70 24.67 2.63 13.35
CA CYS A 70 23.63 3.62 13.56
C CYS A 70 23.88 4.36 14.89
N PRO A 71 24.15 5.68 14.86
CA PRO A 71 24.38 6.43 16.08
C PRO A 71 23.06 6.68 16.83
N ARG A 72 23.17 7.21 18.05
CA ARG A 72 22.00 7.68 18.80
C ARG A 72 21.16 8.66 17.96
N LEU A 73 19.85 8.65 18.17
CA LEU A 73 18.95 9.62 17.55
C LEU A 73 19.39 11.05 17.94
N PRO A 74 19.55 11.98 16.98
CA PRO A 74 19.85 13.37 17.28
C PRO A 74 18.87 13.98 18.29
N THR A 75 19.38 14.69 19.27
CA THR A 75 18.55 15.35 20.28
C THR A 75 17.69 16.44 19.63
N ARG A 76 16.43 16.51 20.04
CA ARG A 76 15.51 17.57 19.64
C ARG A 76 16.12 18.96 19.89
N PRO A 77 16.02 19.89 18.92
CA PRO A 77 16.46 21.26 19.16
C PRO A 77 15.49 21.92 20.17
N ILE A 78 16.03 22.43 21.28
CA ILE A 78 15.27 23.16 22.29
C ILE A 78 15.10 24.61 21.81
N VAL A 79 14.27 24.79 20.78
CA VAL A 79 13.95 26.11 20.22
C VAL A 79 12.44 26.30 20.15
N GLU A 80 11.97 27.45 20.65
CA GLU A 80 10.54 27.78 20.74
C GLU A 80 9.84 27.72 19.37
N THR A 81 10.56 28.09 18.31
CA THR A 81 10.03 28.26 16.95
C THR A 81 9.88 26.97 16.18
N SER A 82 10.41 25.86 16.70
CA SER A 82 10.09 24.52 16.19
C SER A 82 8.61 24.15 16.40
N GLY A 83 7.89 24.96 17.19
CA GLY A 83 6.51 24.76 17.58
C GLY A 83 6.39 24.06 18.93
N ASN A 84 7.38 24.21 19.82
CA ASN A 84 7.47 23.49 21.10
C ASN A 84 7.17 22.00 20.93
N TYR A 85 7.93 21.31 20.08
CA TYR A 85 7.86 19.86 20.07
C TYR A 85 8.10 19.35 21.48
N SER A 86 7.12 18.71 22.10
CA SER A 86 7.44 17.84 23.23
C SER A 86 8.35 16.71 22.71
N GLN A 87 9.08 16.02 23.59
CA GLN A 87 9.92 14.89 23.15
C GLN A 87 9.07 13.85 22.40
N GLU A 88 7.83 13.64 22.83
CA GLU A 88 6.88 12.75 22.17
C GLU A 88 6.53 13.22 20.76
N ALA A 89 6.26 14.52 20.59
CA ALA A 89 5.93 15.07 19.29
C ALA A 89 7.11 14.98 18.32
N TYR A 90 8.34 15.14 18.83
CA TYR A 90 9.56 14.94 18.06
C TYR A 90 9.71 13.48 17.61
N VAL A 91 9.59 12.53 18.55
CA VAL A 91 9.70 11.10 18.25
C VAL A 91 8.58 10.60 17.33
N LEU A 92 7.33 11.04 17.51
CA LEU A 92 6.23 10.77 16.59
C LEU A 92 6.49 11.33 15.19
N TRP A 93 7.07 12.52 15.12
CA TRP A 93 7.45 13.12 13.85
C TRP A 93 8.60 12.36 13.15
N VAL A 94 9.46 11.66 13.87
CA VAL A 94 10.46 10.77 13.26
C VAL A 94 9.80 9.43 12.89
N PHE A 95 9.32 8.68 13.88
CA PHE A 95 8.92 7.26 13.75
C PHE A 95 7.42 7.00 13.59
N GLY A 96 6.56 7.89 14.06
CA GLY A 96 5.10 7.67 14.08
C GLY A 96 4.40 7.70 12.73
N GLY A 97 5.17 7.75 11.64
CA GLY A 97 4.64 7.84 10.29
C GLY A 97 3.87 9.14 10.07
N GLY A 98 2.95 9.09 9.12
CA GLY A 98 2.07 10.20 8.79
C GLY A 98 1.56 10.13 7.35
N PRO A 99 0.78 11.13 6.91
CA PRO A 99 0.37 11.21 5.52
C PRO A 99 1.56 11.55 4.63
N CYS A 100 1.61 10.93 3.45
CA CYS A 100 2.52 11.34 2.40
C CYS A 100 2.22 12.78 1.99
N SER A 101 3.25 13.62 1.93
CA SER A 101 3.10 15.04 1.59
C SER A 101 2.61 15.28 0.15
N GLN A 102 2.69 14.25 -0.72
CA GLN A 102 2.20 14.28 -2.10
C GLN A 102 0.75 13.79 -2.21
N CYS A 103 0.51 12.53 -1.85
CA CYS A 103 -0.73 11.82 -2.16
C CYS A 103 -1.61 11.59 -0.92
N SER A 104 -1.20 12.09 0.25
CA SER A 104 -1.88 11.93 1.54
C SER A 104 -2.05 10.49 2.05
N LYS A 105 -1.60 9.48 1.31
CA LYS A 105 -1.62 8.08 1.77
C LYS A 105 -0.83 7.93 3.08
N PRO A 106 -1.33 7.18 4.08
CA PRO A 106 -0.58 6.87 5.28
C PRO A 106 0.73 6.16 4.94
N THR A 107 1.82 6.54 5.60
CA THR A 107 3.13 5.91 5.45
C THR A 107 3.87 5.88 6.78
N THR A 108 4.62 4.80 7.00
CA THR A 108 5.53 4.63 8.13
C THR A 108 6.97 5.01 7.77
N SER A 109 7.23 5.47 6.53
CA SER A 109 8.57 5.87 6.11
C SER A 109 9.05 7.09 6.87
N LEU A 110 10.34 7.10 7.24
CA LEU A 110 10.99 8.27 7.82
C LEU A 110 10.86 9.49 6.91
N PRO A 111 10.84 10.73 7.44
CA PRO A 111 10.88 11.93 6.62
C PRO A 111 12.12 11.89 5.71
N PHE A 112 11.94 12.15 4.42
CA PHE A 112 13.08 12.12 3.49
C PHE A 112 13.79 13.46 3.34
N LYS A 113 13.16 14.53 3.81
CA LYS A 113 13.74 15.86 4.04
C LYS A 113 13.21 16.39 5.36
N PHE A 114 13.99 16.24 6.43
CA PHE A 114 13.60 16.61 7.78
C PHE A 114 13.29 18.11 7.91
N LEU A 115 14.10 18.98 7.29
CA LEU A 115 13.89 20.43 7.36
C LEU A 115 12.49 20.87 6.86
N PHE A 116 12.01 20.24 5.79
CA PHE A 116 10.69 20.51 5.21
C PHE A 116 9.59 19.58 5.72
N ARG A 117 9.95 18.63 6.61
CA ARG A 117 9.05 17.60 7.16
C ARG A 117 8.35 16.78 6.08
N PHE A 118 9.00 16.56 4.94
CA PHE A 118 8.40 15.83 3.83
C PHE A 118 8.47 14.32 4.06
N ARG A 119 7.31 13.65 3.94
CA ARG A 119 7.19 12.19 3.92
C ARG A 119 6.72 11.74 2.55
N ALA A 120 7.32 10.67 2.04
CA ALA A 120 6.95 10.06 0.78
C ALA A 120 6.61 8.59 0.99
N CYS A 121 5.45 8.14 0.52
CA CYS A 121 5.08 6.73 0.57
C CYS A 121 5.79 5.90 -0.51
N SER A 122 6.44 6.54 -1.49
CA SER A 122 7.10 5.87 -2.61
C SER A 122 8.13 6.79 -3.29
N THR A 123 9.06 6.20 -4.05
CA THR A 123 10.07 6.92 -4.84
C THR A 123 9.47 7.89 -5.88
N PRO A 124 8.35 7.57 -6.56
CA PRO A 124 7.67 8.57 -7.38
C PRO A 124 7.18 9.78 -6.58
N CYS A 125 6.59 9.57 -5.38
CA CYS A 125 6.13 10.68 -4.55
C CYS A 125 7.30 11.55 -4.05
N SER A 126 8.43 10.96 -3.67
CA SER A 126 9.61 11.74 -3.24
C SER A 126 10.17 12.59 -4.38
N ARG A 127 10.21 12.08 -5.61
CA ARG A 127 10.62 12.85 -6.80
C ARG A 127 9.72 14.05 -7.07
N ILE A 128 8.39 13.87 -6.98
CA ILE A 128 7.44 14.99 -7.18
C ILE A 128 7.59 16.03 -6.06
N LEU A 129 7.81 15.60 -4.82
CA LEU A 129 8.02 16.50 -3.68
C LEU A 129 9.28 17.37 -3.79
N MET A 130 10.26 16.95 -4.58
CA MET A 130 11.45 17.75 -4.89
C MET A 130 11.31 18.59 -6.17
N SER A 131 10.16 18.51 -6.85
CA SER A 131 9.87 19.33 -8.03
C SER A 131 9.48 20.77 -7.65
N ARG A 132 9.48 21.65 -8.64
CA ARG A 132 9.02 23.05 -8.52
C ARG A 132 7.55 23.19 -8.07
N GLN A 133 6.76 22.11 -8.08
CA GLN A 133 5.38 22.14 -7.57
C GLN A 133 5.32 22.22 -6.05
N HIS A 134 6.36 21.78 -5.34
CA HIS A 134 6.35 21.64 -3.88
C HIS A 134 7.50 22.36 -3.19
N VAL A 135 8.54 22.71 -3.94
CA VAL A 135 9.66 23.52 -3.46
C VAL A 135 9.66 24.84 -4.23
N HIS A 136 9.70 25.94 -3.48
CA HIS A 136 9.97 27.26 -4.03
C HIS A 136 11.47 27.40 -4.26
N TYR A 137 11.82 27.83 -5.46
CA TYR A 137 13.18 27.97 -5.97
C TYR A 137 13.38 29.43 -6.36
N CYS A 138 14.42 30.05 -5.80
CA CYS A 138 14.75 31.45 -6.06
C CYS A 138 16.22 31.74 -5.77
N SER A 139 16.72 32.83 -6.34
CA SER A 139 18.06 33.34 -6.03
C SER A 139 18.10 33.88 -4.59
N PRO A 140 19.30 34.00 -3.98
CA PRO A 140 19.46 34.60 -2.66
C PRO A 140 18.93 36.03 -2.58
N ALA A 141 19.05 36.80 -3.66
CA ALA A 141 18.53 38.16 -3.73
C ALA A 141 17.00 38.18 -3.72
N GLU A 142 16.35 37.33 -4.54
CA GLU A 142 14.89 37.19 -4.57
C GLU A 142 14.34 36.70 -3.22
N PHE A 143 15.00 35.74 -2.59
CA PHE A 143 14.59 35.24 -1.28
C PHE A 143 14.68 36.33 -0.21
N LYS A 144 15.79 37.08 -0.16
CA LYS A 144 15.97 38.20 0.79
C LYS A 144 14.97 39.33 0.55
N ALA A 145 14.49 39.52 -0.67
CA ALA A 145 13.46 40.51 -0.99
C ALA A 145 12.07 40.16 -0.44
N LEU A 146 11.82 38.91 -0.04
CA LEU A 146 10.56 38.52 0.58
C LEU A 146 10.51 39.01 2.05
N PRO A 147 9.46 39.73 2.48
CA PRO A 147 9.40 40.31 3.83
C PRO A 147 9.31 39.28 4.97
N TYR A 148 9.08 38.00 4.63
CA TYR A 148 8.92 36.91 5.59
C TYR A 148 9.99 35.81 5.45
N SER A 149 10.98 35.97 4.55
CA SER A 149 12.00 34.93 4.31
C SER A 149 12.93 34.69 5.48
N ILE A 150 13.14 35.71 6.32
CA ILE A 150 14.10 35.69 7.42
C ILE A 150 13.87 34.53 8.41
N GLY A 151 12.60 34.15 8.62
CA GLY A 151 12.21 33.05 9.50
C GLY A 151 11.93 31.73 8.79
N LEU A 152 12.10 31.64 7.47
CA LEU A 152 11.77 30.43 6.71
C LEU A 152 12.93 29.43 6.69
N PRO A 153 12.68 28.15 7.03
CA PRO A 153 13.65 27.08 6.82
C PRO A 153 13.98 26.97 5.33
N HIS A 154 15.25 26.88 5.01
CA HIS A 154 15.69 26.74 3.64
C HIS A 154 16.99 25.95 3.52
N ILE A 155 17.26 25.48 2.31
CA ILE A 155 18.52 24.83 1.95
C ILE A 155 19.16 25.70 0.89
N ALA A 156 20.41 26.10 1.10
CA ALA A 156 21.24 26.66 0.03
C ALA A 156 21.89 25.50 -0.73
N ARG A 157 21.78 25.49 -2.05
CA ARG A 157 22.49 24.52 -2.90
C ARG A 157 23.26 25.26 -3.97
N GLU A 158 24.50 24.86 -4.16
CA GLU A 158 25.28 25.22 -5.33
C GLU A 158 24.83 24.35 -6.50
N GLU A 159 24.36 24.97 -7.57
CA GLU A 159 24.11 24.28 -8.83
C GLU A 159 25.37 24.30 -9.72
N PRO A 160 25.49 23.39 -10.72
CA PRO A 160 26.66 23.33 -11.60
C PRO A 160 26.98 24.65 -12.33
N SER A 161 26.01 25.55 -12.43
CA SER A 161 26.15 26.89 -13.01
C SER A 161 26.88 27.90 -12.11
N THR A 162 27.46 27.46 -10.99
CA THR A 162 28.07 28.27 -9.90
C THR A 162 27.11 29.23 -9.18
N GLU A 163 25.83 29.22 -9.54
CA GLU A 163 24.80 29.97 -8.85
C GLU A 163 24.30 29.21 -7.62
N ILE A 164 24.22 29.93 -6.49
CA ILE A 164 23.60 29.43 -5.27
C ILE A 164 22.09 29.62 -5.39
N TYR A 165 21.32 28.57 -5.14
CA TYR A 165 19.87 28.63 -5.11
C TYR A 165 19.32 28.30 -3.73
N ILE A 166 18.23 28.99 -3.37
CA ILE A 166 17.52 28.77 -2.11
C ILE A 166 16.27 27.93 -2.38
N TYR A 167 16.19 26.81 -1.67
CA TYR A 167 15.08 25.88 -1.70
C TYR A 167 14.31 26.01 -0.40
N THR A 168 13.00 26.26 -0.47
CA THR A 168 12.12 26.20 0.70
C THR A 168 10.79 25.52 0.34
N SER A 169 10.09 24.97 1.32
CA SER A 169 8.77 24.38 1.06
C SER A 169 7.80 25.45 0.55
N LEU A 170 7.12 25.19 -0.57
CA LEU A 170 6.09 26.10 -1.08
C LEU A 170 4.96 26.28 -0.06
N LYS A 171 4.69 25.24 0.75
CA LYS A 171 3.74 25.33 1.86
C LYS A 171 4.17 26.35 2.91
N PHE A 172 5.46 26.42 3.24
CA PHE A 172 5.97 27.42 4.18
C PHE A 172 5.86 28.84 3.61
N VAL A 173 6.19 29.02 2.33
CA VAL A 173 6.02 30.32 1.65
C VAL A 173 4.56 30.76 1.65
N THR A 174 3.64 29.88 1.26
CA THR A 174 2.19 30.18 1.25
C THR A 174 1.68 30.51 2.65
N ASN A 175 2.09 29.76 3.67
CA ASN A 175 1.73 30.03 5.06
C ASN A 175 2.25 31.38 5.55
N ALA A 176 3.51 31.70 5.27
CA ALA A 176 4.11 32.98 5.64
C ALA A 176 3.46 34.17 4.92
N LYS A 177 3.06 33.99 3.65
CA LYS A 177 2.24 34.98 2.92
C LYS A 177 0.89 35.19 3.61
N HIS A 178 0.22 34.11 4.03
CA HIS A 178 -1.05 34.21 4.76
C HIS A 178 -0.88 34.88 6.13
N GLU A 179 0.17 34.55 6.90
CA GLU A 179 0.49 35.21 8.18
C GLU A 179 0.71 36.72 7.96
N ALA A 180 1.50 37.10 6.96
CA ALA A 180 1.79 38.49 6.64
C ALA A 180 0.53 39.27 6.21
N THR A 181 -0.32 38.70 5.35
CA THR A 181 -1.58 39.32 4.95
C THR A 181 -2.53 39.48 6.14
N ALA A 182 -2.61 38.46 7.01
CA ALA A 182 -3.46 38.50 8.20
C ALA A 182 -2.99 39.56 9.21
N ALA A 183 -1.68 39.75 9.36
CA ALA A 183 -1.11 40.79 10.21
C ALA A 183 -1.39 42.21 9.68
N LYS A 184 -1.29 42.43 8.36
CA LYS A 184 -1.68 43.70 7.73
C LYS A 184 -3.15 44.03 7.93
N GLN A 185 -4.00 43.01 7.95
CA GLN A 185 -5.45 43.15 8.12
C GLN A 185 -5.88 42.99 9.58
N PHE A 186 -4.94 43.01 10.54
CA PHE A 186 -5.21 42.76 11.95
C PHE A 186 -6.26 43.71 12.52
N ASN A 187 -6.22 45.00 12.17
CA ASN A 187 -7.16 46.02 12.65
C ASN A 187 -8.49 46.07 11.88
N ASN A 188 -8.60 45.35 10.75
CA ASN A 188 -9.82 45.35 9.94
C ASN A 188 -10.85 44.41 10.57
N ARG A 189 -11.90 44.99 11.19
CA ARG A 189 -12.94 44.27 11.95
C ARG A 189 -13.74 43.22 11.14
N GLY A 190 -13.60 43.18 9.82
CA GLY A 190 -14.25 42.18 8.95
C GLY A 190 -13.34 41.05 8.45
N TYR A 191 -12.02 41.13 8.65
CA TYR A 191 -11.13 40.10 8.13
C TYR A 191 -11.12 38.85 9.01
N ARG A 192 -11.48 37.71 8.42
CA ARG A 192 -11.29 36.38 8.99
C ARG A 192 -10.21 35.66 8.17
N PRO A 193 -9.09 35.23 8.80
CA PRO A 193 -8.11 34.42 8.10
C PRO A 193 -8.78 33.14 7.55
N PRO A 194 -8.23 32.54 6.48
CA PRO A 194 -8.71 31.26 5.97
C PRO A 194 -8.81 30.24 7.10
N ALA A 195 -9.86 29.41 7.12
CA ALA A 195 -10.03 28.36 8.13
C ALA A 195 -8.85 27.37 8.18
N SER A 196 -8.07 27.29 7.09
CA SER A 196 -6.84 26.49 7.00
C SER A 196 -5.63 27.13 7.69
N SER A 197 -5.71 28.39 8.12
CA SER A 197 -4.64 29.05 8.87
C SER A 197 -4.56 28.46 10.27
N THR A 198 -3.47 27.76 10.55
CA THR A 198 -3.18 27.17 11.86
C THR A 198 -2.47 28.15 12.80
N PHE A 199 -2.14 29.35 12.32
CA PHE A 199 -1.34 30.31 13.07
C PHE A 199 -2.21 31.20 13.94
N LYS A 200 -1.70 31.52 15.14
CA LYS A 200 -2.25 32.56 16.00
C LYS A 200 -2.27 33.89 15.22
N ARG A 201 -3.42 34.57 15.22
CA ARG A 201 -3.53 35.92 14.67
C ARG A 201 -2.60 36.86 15.44
N ARG A 202 -1.77 37.61 14.73
CA ARG A 202 -0.77 38.55 15.27
C ARG A 202 -0.94 39.90 14.59
N SER A 203 -0.69 40.97 15.33
CA SER A 203 -0.40 42.29 14.76
C SER A 203 0.91 42.26 13.96
N GLN A 204 1.19 43.31 13.19
CA GLN A 204 2.44 43.38 12.42
C GLN A 204 3.68 43.33 13.34
N ALA A 205 3.68 44.09 14.44
CA ALA A 205 4.79 44.10 15.40
C ALA A 205 5.00 42.72 16.06
N GLU A 206 3.93 42.01 16.41
CA GLU A 206 4.02 40.64 16.95
C GLU A 206 4.54 39.65 15.91
N LEU A 207 4.18 39.82 14.62
CA LEU A 207 4.69 38.97 13.55
C LEU A 207 6.17 39.22 13.28
N ASP A 208 6.63 40.47 13.29
CA ASP A 208 8.03 40.82 13.10
C ASP A 208 8.90 40.23 14.24
N ALA A 209 8.43 40.36 15.48
CA ALA A 209 9.07 39.75 16.65
C ALA A 209 9.13 38.22 16.56
N GLU A 210 8.07 37.59 16.06
CA GLU A 210 8.03 36.15 15.76
C GLU A 210 9.05 35.76 14.68
N TYR A 211 9.17 36.54 13.60
CA TYR A 211 10.14 36.28 12.54
C TYR A 211 11.58 36.42 12.99
N THR A 212 11.92 37.44 13.78
CA THR A 212 13.25 37.55 14.42
C THR A 212 13.53 36.35 15.32
N ARG A 213 12.53 35.86 16.06
CA ARG A 213 12.68 34.65 16.88
C ARG A 213 12.96 33.41 16.02
N ARG A 214 12.22 33.25 14.91
CA ARG A 214 12.38 32.15 13.94
C ARG A 214 13.77 32.17 13.32
N GLU A 215 14.26 33.34 12.93
CA GLU A 215 15.61 33.53 12.41
C GLU A 215 16.68 33.07 13.40
N ARG A 216 16.64 33.52 14.66
CA ARG A 216 17.62 33.12 15.69
C ARG A 216 17.68 31.62 15.91
N SER A 217 16.54 30.97 15.78
CA SER A 217 16.40 29.52 16.01
C SER A 217 16.70 28.69 14.76
N ARG A 218 16.65 29.29 13.57
CA ARG A 218 16.76 28.61 12.27
C ARG A 218 18.05 27.77 12.16
N PRO A 219 19.26 28.28 12.52
CA PRO A 219 20.49 27.50 12.42
C PRO A 219 20.45 26.20 13.24
N ALA A 220 19.85 26.22 14.42
CA ALA A 220 19.71 25.03 15.26
C ALA A 220 18.74 23.99 14.65
N VAL A 221 17.66 24.45 14.01
CA VAL A 221 16.71 23.58 13.29
C VAL A 221 17.35 22.98 12.04
N GLU A 222 18.09 23.78 11.28
CA GLU A 222 18.83 23.35 10.09
C GLU A 222 19.89 22.31 10.47
N LYS A 223 20.72 22.60 11.47
CA LYS A 223 21.70 21.65 12.00
C LYS A 223 21.05 20.34 12.44
N ASN A 224 19.94 20.39 13.19
CA ASN A 224 19.24 19.17 13.60
C ASN A 224 18.69 18.38 12.40
N ALA A 225 18.18 19.06 11.37
CA ALA A 225 17.69 18.41 10.18
C ALA A 225 18.83 17.71 9.39
N ASP A 226 20.01 18.31 9.36
CA ASP A 226 21.21 17.71 8.75
C ASP A 226 21.70 16.51 9.58
N ASP A 227 21.81 16.66 10.90
CA ASP A 227 22.16 15.57 11.82
C ASP A 227 21.18 14.38 11.66
N LEU A 228 19.88 14.66 11.53
CA LEU A 228 18.84 13.65 11.28
C LEU A 228 18.95 13.01 9.90
N GLN A 229 19.37 13.77 8.88
CA GLN A 229 19.56 13.24 7.54
C GLN A 229 20.72 12.24 7.51
N THR A 230 21.86 12.59 8.11
CA THR A 230 23.00 11.68 8.29
C THR A 230 22.61 10.45 9.10
N TRP A 231 21.92 10.67 10.24
CA TRP A 231 21.42 9.57 11.08
C TRP A 231 20.49 8.64 10.30
N ARG A 232 19.56 9.17 9.51
CA ARG A 232 18.60 8.38 8.71
C ARG A 232 19.29 7.48 7.71
N ASP A 233 20.35 7.94 7.07
CA ASP A 233 21.06 7.15 6.06
C ASP A 233 21.76 5.96 6.72
N LEU A 234 22.41 6.17 7.87
CA LEU A 234 23.00 5.10 8.70
C LEU A 234 21.93 4.15 9.27
N TYR A 235 20.82 4.70 9.78
CA TYR A 235 19.68 3.93 10.27
C TYR A 235 19.10 3.03 9.17
N ASN A 236 18.88 3.54 7.95
CA ASN A 236 18.31 2.74 6.87
C ASN A 236 19.26 1.61 6.44
N ALA A 237 20.57 1.86 6.43
CA ALA A 237 21.56 0.83 6.16
C ALA A 237 21.51 -0.28 7.20
N GLN A 238 21.54 0.08 8.49
CA GLN A 238 21.45 -0.90 9.58
C GLN A 238 20.09 -1.62 9.62
N HIS A 239 18.99 -0.90 9.37
CA HIS A 239 17.65 -1.47 9.28
C HIS A 239 17.57 -2.52 8.17
N ALA A 240 18.20 -2.30 7.02
CA ALA A 240 18.23 -3.30 5.94
C ALA A 240 18.95 -4.58 6.38
N VAL A 241 20.07 -4.46 7.11
CA VAL A 241 20.82 -5.60 7.67
C VAL A 241 19.98 -6.37 8.69
N VAL A 242 19.39 -5.66 9.66
CA VAL A 242 18.54 -6.27 10.70
C VAL A 242 17.29 -6.92 10.08
N ALA A 243 16.62 -6.25 9.15
CA ALA A 243 15.43 -6.77 8.50
C ALA A 243 15.72 -8.04 7.71
N ALA A 244 16.89 -8.15 7.07
CA ALA A 244 17.35 -9.37 6.41
C ALA A 244 17.60 -10.49 7.41
N ALA A 245 18.35 -10.23 8.49
CA ALA A 245 18.59 -11.22 9.55
C ALA A 245 17.28 -11.70 10.22
N ASN A 246 16.32 -10.81 10.45
CA ASN A 246 15.00 -11.15 10.97
C ASN A 246 14.19 -12.00 9.98
N ASN A 247 14.29 -11.75 8.67
CA ASN A 247 13.67 -12.59 7.65
C ASN A 247 14.27 -14.00 7.63
N ASP A 248 15.60 -14.11 7.76
CA ASP A 248 16.30 -15.40 7.82
C ASP A 248 15.91 -16.18 9.07
N PHE A 249 15.83 -15.50 10.22
CA PHE A 249 15.32 -16.06 11.47
C PHE A 249 13.91 -16.63 11.29
N ILE A 250 12.98 -15.85 10.75
CA ILE A 250 11.59 -16.26 10.50
C ILE A 250 11.54 -17.46 9.55
N THR A 251 12.36 -17.46 8.50
CA THR A 251 12.41 -18.56 7.51
C THR A 251 12.89 -19.86 8.17
N ARG A 252 13.88 -19.78 9.04
CA ARG A 252 14.35 -20.93 9.82
C ARG A 252 13.27 -21.44 10.77
N MET A 253 12.65 -20.57 11.56
CA MET A 253 11.58 -20.97 12.49
C MET A 253 10.38 -21.59 11.74
N ALA A 254 10.02 -21.04 10.57
CA ALA A 254 8.97 -21.62 9.72
C ALA A 254 9.29 -23.05 9.29
N LYS A 255 10.56 -23.35 8.97
CA LYS A 255 11.02 -24.69 8.61
C LYS A 255 10.95 -25.65 9.81
N GLU A 256 11.36 -25.20 10.99
CA GLU A 256 11.31 -25.98 12.23
C GLU A 256 9.86 -26.34 12.61
N GLU A 257 8.94 -25.38 12.52
CA GLU A 257 7.50 -25.60 12.77
C GLU A 257 6.77 -26.27 11.59
N ARG A 258 7.47 -26.56 10.49
CA ARG A 258 6.90 -27.14 9.25
C ARG A 258 5.74 -26.31 8.68
N VAL A 259 5.81 -24.99 8.83
CA VAL A 259 4.83 -24.02 8.30
C VAL A 259 5.38 -23.35 7.05
N ASN A 260 4.51 -23.02 6.09
CA ASN A 260 4.90 -22.21 4.94
C ASN A 260 5.32 -20.79 5.38
N PRO A 261 6.55 -20.31 5.06
CA PRO A 261 7.03 -19.00 5.51
C PRO A 261 6.14 -17.83 5.08
N SER A 262 5.55 -17.88 3.88
CA SER A 262 4.66 -16.83 3.38
C SER A 262 3.35 -16.75 4.16
N ARG A 263 2.80 -17.89 4.62
CA ARG A 263 1.63 -17.92 5.51
C ARG A 263 1.99 -17.39 6.89
N LEU A 264 3.14 -17.81 7.42
CA LEU A 264 3.64 -17.36 8.71
C LEU A 264 3.83 -15.84 8.75
N GLY A 265 4.50 -15.27 7.73
CA GLY A 265 4.70 -13.83 7.60
C GLY A 265 3.41 -13.01 7.41
N ARG A 266 2.26 -13.66 7.17
CA ARG A 266 0.95 -12.98 7.09
C ARG A 266 0.26 -12.82 8.44
N THR A 267 0.65 -13.60 9.44
CA THR A 267 0.06 -13.56 10.79
C THR A 267 0.20 -12.15 11.40
N PRO A 268 -0.90 -11.56 11.90
CA PRO A 268 -0.86 -10.23 12.50
C PRO A 268 0.19 -10.08 13.61
N THR A 269 0.35 -11.07 14.47
CA THR A 269 1.32 -11.03 15.57
C THR A 269 2.75 -10.99 15.06
N LEU A 270 3.14 -11.87 14.12
CA LEU A 270 4.48 -11.83 13.56
C LEU A 270 4.76 -10.55 12.77
N LYS A 271 3.78 -10.02 12.03
CA LYS A 271 3.93 -8.73 11.33
C LYS A 271 4.23 -7.60 12.31
N ARG A 272 3.52 -7.53 13.44
CA ARG A 272 3.75 -6.51 14.48
C ARG A 272 5.11 -6.69 15.12
N LEU A 273 5.47 -7.92 15.51
CA LEU A 273 6.79 -8.22 16.11
C LEU A 273 7.91 -7.84 15.15
N LYS A 274 7.88 -8.36 13.93
CA LYS A 274 8.91 -8.05 12.93
C LYS A 274 9.02 -6.54 12.69
N HIS A 275 7.90 -5.84 12.55
CA HIS A 275 7.93 -4.40 12.34
C HIS A 275 8.54 -3.63 13.53
N ALA A 276 8.23 -4.02 14.77
CA ALA A 276 8.79 -3.40 15.96
C ALA A 276 10.30 -3.66 16.06
N PHE A 277 10.73 -4.92 15.92
CA PHE A 277 12.14 -5.32 15.98
C PHE A 277 12.98 -4.70 14.86
N ASP A 278 12.47 -4.69 13.62
CA ASP A 278 13.15 -4.02 12.51
C ASP A 278 13.30 -2.51 12.77
N ARG A 279 12.26 -1.85 13.28
CA ARG A 279 12.27 -0.42 13.63
C ARG A 279 13.28 -0.10 14.72
N ASP A 280 13.37 -0.95 15.73
CA ASP A 280 14.26 -0.72 16.88
C ASP A 280 15.67 -1.28 16.64
N LEU A 281 15.95 -1.74 15.43
CA LEU A 281 17.23 -2.34 15.02
C LEU A 281 17.61 -3.56 15.87
N GLU A 282 16.61 -4.32 16.31
CA GLU A 282 16.77 -5.52 17.15
C GLU A 282 16.53 -6.81 16.37
N LEU A 283 17.25 -7.86 16.79
CA LEU A 283 17.10 -9.19 16.23
C LEU A 283 16.02 -9.97 16.96
N LEU A 284 15.16 -10.66 16.21
CA LEU A 284 14.25 -11.64 16.75
C LEU A 284 15.06 -12.79 17.38
N THR A 285 14.70 -13.15 18.62
CA THR A 285 15.37 -14.21 19.37
C THR A 285 14.47 -15.43 19.54
N PRO A 286 15.03 -16.61 19.82
CA PRO A 286 14.24 -17.80 20.16
C PRO A 286 13.27 -17.56 21.33
N SER A 287 13.67 -16.76 22.34
CA SER A 287 12.80 -16.45 23.48
C SER A 287 11.56 -15.65 23.06
N VAL A 288 11.74 -14.61 22.21
CA VAL A 288 10.63 -13.80 21.69
C VAL A 288 9.70 -14.67 20.85
N TRP A 289 10.27 -15.54 20.03
CA TRP A 289 9.51 -16.50 19.24
C TRP A 289 8.68 -17.44 20.11
N SER A 290 9.32 -18.16 21.04
CA SER A 290 8.64 -19.13 21.92
C SER A 290 7.52 -18.48 22.74
N HIS A 291 7.70 -17.25 23.21
CA HIS A 291 6.67 -16.52 23.95
C HIS A 291 5.42 -16.21 23.12
N ASN A 292 5.58 -15.99 21.81
CA ASN A 292 4.48 -15.62 20.91
C ASN A 292 3.99 -16.77 20.03
N LEU A 293 4.62 -17.95 20.11
CA LEU A 293 4.38 -19.08 19.21
C LEU A 293 2.92 -19.55 19.27
N SER A 294 2.33 -19.68 20.45
CA SER A 294 0.92 -20.12 20.59
C SER A 294 -0.03 -19.19 19.85
N THR A 295 0.10 -17.88 20.06
CA THR A 295 -0.72 -16.87 19.36
C THR A 295 -0.52 -16.90 17.86
N ILE A 296 0.73 -17.05 17.40
CA ILE A 296 1.06 -17.14 15.98
C ILE A 296 0.44 -18.39 15.36
N VAL A 297 0.51 -19.54 16.04
CA VAL A 297 -0.08 -20.81 15.60
C VAL A 297 -1.60 -20.75 15.58
N ASP A 298 -2.22 -20.10 16.57
CA ASP A 298 -3.67 -19.89 16.60
C ASP A 298 -4.12 -19.00 15.43
N GLU A 299 -3.36 -17.94 15.11
CA GLU A 299 -3.58 -17.07 13.95
C GLU A 299 -3.38 -17.81 12.60
N LEU A 300 -2.58 -18.88 12.59
CA LEU A 300 -2.36 -19.74 11.43
C LEU A 300 -3.48 -20.76 11.19
N GLY A 301 -4.45 -20.86 12.11
CA GLY A 301 -5.51 -21.87 12.12
C GLY A 301 -6.15 -22.15 10.76
N PRO A 302 -6.87 -23.26 10.60
CA PRO A 302 -7.50 -23.60 9.33
C PRO A 302 -8.61 -22.59 9.03
N LYS A 303 -8.28 -21.48 8.35
CA LYS A 303 -9.27 -20.70 7.60
C LYS A 303 -9.66 -21.50 6.37
N ARG A 304 -10.32 -22.61 6.63
CA ARG A 304 -10.97 -23.41 5.63
C ARG A 304 -12.30 -22.75 5.33
N VAL A 305 -12.37 -22.14 4.16
CA VAL A 305 -13.57 -21.51 3.65
C VAL A 305 -14.31 -22.53 2.79
N VAL A 306 -15.60 -22.69 3.05
CA VAL A 306 -16.47 -23.52 2.21
C VAL A 306 -16.75 -22.77 0.92
N CYS A 307 -16.45 -23.36 -0.22
CA CYS A 307 -16.87 -22.83 -1.51
C CYS A 307 -18.40 -22.86 -1.59
N GLN A 308 -19.02 -21.69 -1.81
CA GLN A 308 -20.48 -21.56 -1.91
C GLN A 308 -21.06 -22.30 -3.14
N HIS A 309 -20.24 -22.56 -4.16
CA HIS A 309 -20.67 -23.19 -5.41
C HIS A 309 -20.70 -24.72 -5.33
N CYS A 310 -19.72 -25.34 -4.67
CA CYS A 310 -19.59 -26.80 -4.64
C CYS A 310 -19.61 -27.42 -3.23
N GLY A 311 -19.65 -26.61 -2.17
CA GLY A 311 -19.66 -27.06 -0.78
C GLY A 311 -18.33 -27.64 -0.27
N LYS A 312 -17.28 -27.70 -1.10
CA LYS A 312 -15.95 -28.19 -0.69
C LYS A 312 -15.21 -27.12 0.11
N THR A 313 -14.44 -27.55 1.11
CA THR A 313 -13.65 -26.66 1.97
C THR A 313 -12.24 -26.48 1.42
N TYR A 314 -11.79 -25.24 1.32
CA TYR A 314 -10.47 -24.87 0.82
C TYR A 314 -9.78 -23.95 1.80
N ASP A 315 -8.45 -23.97 1.84
CA ASP A 315 -7.71 -22.87 2.43
C ASP A 315 -8.09 -21.57 1.69
N GLU A 316 -8.24 -20.46 2.42
CA GLU A 316 -8.62 -19.15 1.86
C GLU A 316 -7.78 -18.77 0.62
N ASP A 317 -6.48 -19.07 0.62
CA ASP A 317 -5.56 -18.84 -0.51
C ASP A 317 -5.85 -19.72 -1.74
N ARG A 318 -6.39 -20.93 -1.52
CA ARG A 318 -6.76 -21.86 -2.61
C ARG A 318 -8.18 -21.65 -3.08
N LEU A 319 -9.01 -20.97 -2.28
CA LEU A 319 -10.39 -20.67 -2.65
C LEU A 319 -10.44 -19.81 -3.92
N SER A 320 -9.58 -18.79 -4.07
CA SER A 320 -9.60 -17.93 -5.26
C SER A 320 -9.30 -18.71 -6.56
N ALA A 321 -8.28 -19.58 -6.54
CA ALA A 321 -7.98 -20.43 -7.69
C ALA A 321 -9.12 -21.43 -7.96
N HIS A 322 -9.65 -22.04 -6.89
CA HIS A 322 -10.78 -22.93 -6.99
C HIS A 322 -12.04 -22.23 -7.53
N LEU A 323 -12.31 -20.98 -7.14
CA LEU A 323 -13.50 -20.25 -7.59
C LEU A 323 -13.48 -20.03 -9.10
N SER A 324 -12.32 -19.75 -9.70
CA SER A 324 -12.17 -19.71 -11.16
C SER A 324 -12.53 -21.04 -11.80
N ASP A 325 -11.93 -22.13 -11.31
CA ASP A 325 -12.20 -23.48 -11.83
C ASP A 325 -13.63 -23.95 -11.57
N CYS A 326 -14.22 -23.54 -10.45
CA CYS A 326 -15.55 -23.93 -9.99
C CYS A 326 -16.64 -23.16 -10.72
N GLN A 327 -16.42 -21.88 -11.02
CA GLN A 327 -17.30 -21.10 -11.88
C GLN A 327 -17.29 -21.67 -13.30
N ASP A 328 -16.11 -22.01 -13.83
CA ASP A 328 -16.00 -22.66 -15.13
C ASP A 328 -16.63 -24.06 -15.16
N ALA A 329 -16.59 -24.81 -14.05
CA ALA A 329 -17.28 -26.09 -13.93
C ALA A 329 -18.81 -25.93 -13.83
N GLN A 330 -19.31 -24.92 -13.13
CA GLN A 330 -20.76 -24.62 -13.06
C GLN A 330 -21.31 -24.04 -14.38
N LEU A 331 -20.51 -23.25 -15.10
CA LEU A 331 -20.86 -22.79 -16.45
C LEU A 331 -20.66 -23.89 -17.50
N GLY A 332 -19.69 -24.78 -17.29
CA GLY A 332 -19.40 -25.97 -18.09
C GLY A 332 -20.45 -27.07 -18.00
N THR A 333 -21.33 -27.04 -16.99
CA THR A 333 -22.58 -27.83 -17.01
C THR A 333 -23.60 -27.33 -18.04
N MET A 334 -23.41 -26.17 -18.68
CA MET A 334 -24.12 -25.79 -19.91
C MET A 334 -23.34 -26.09 -21.21
N PHE A 335 -22.02 -26.27 -21.14
CA PHE A 335 -21.19 -26.61 -22.30
C PHE A 335 -20.17 -27.68 -21.93
N GLY A 336 -20.60 -28.94 -22.02
CA GLY A 336 -19.76 -30.10 -21.72
C GLY A 336 -18.50 -30.14 -22.58
N TRP A 337 -17.46 -30.78 -22.02
CA TRP A 337 -16.08 -30.92 -22.55
C TRP A 337 -15.92 -31.51 -23.96
N ASN A 338 -17.01 -31.81 -24.67
CA ASN A 338 -17.02 -31.97 -26.12
C ASN A 338 -17.52 -30.67 -26.75
N LYS A 339 -16.60 -29.82 -27.23
CA LYS A 339 -16.84 -28.49 -27.87
C LYS A 339 -17.84 -28.45 -29.04
N GLN A 340 -18.54 -29.54 -29.33
CA GLN A 340 -19.46 -29.68 -30.47
C GLN A 340 -20.88 -30.08 -30.10
N LYS A 341 -21.22 -30.21 -28.80
CA LYS A 341 -22.58 -30.58 -28.38
C LYS A 341 -23.22 -29.54 -27.45
N ALA A 342 -24.49 -29.23 -27.68
CA ALA A 342 -25.27 -28.24 -26.94
C ALA A 342 -26.67 -28.77 -26.58
N LEU A 343 -27.25 -28.25 -25.50
CA LEU A 343 -28.64 -28.51 -25.09
C LEU A 343 -29.61 -27.59 -25.84
N CYS A 344 -30.85 -28.03 -26.02
CA CYS A 344 -31.91 -27.17 -26.54
C CYS A 344 -32.50 -26.31 -25.43
N GLN A 345 -32.27 -24.99 -25.51
CA GLN A 345 -32.79 -24.03 -24.53
C GLN A 345 -34.33 -23.93 -24.51
N GLN A 346 -35.02 -24.41 -25.56
CA GLN A 346 -36.48 -24.42 -25.66
C GLN A 346 -37.11 -25.71 -25.11
N CYS A 347 -36.30 -26.72 -24.76
CA CYS A 347 -36.73 -27.93 -24.06
C CYS A 347 -36.06 -28.02 -22.68
N PRO A 348 -36.51 -27.27 -21.66
CA PRO A 348 -35.87 -27.23 -20.35
C PRO A 348 -35.83 -28.59 -19.63
N GLU A 349 -36.73 -29.52 -19.99
CA GLU A 349 -36.74 -30.88 -19.42
C GLU A 349 -35.89 -31.88 -20.20
N SER A 350 -35.46 -31.55 -21.43
CA SER A 350 -34.62 -32.44 -22.23
C SER A 350 -33.17 -32.35 -21.78
N ARG A 351 -32.64 -33.45 -21.24
CA ARG A 351 -31.21 -33.60 -20.91
C ARG A 351 -30.35 -34.08 -22.09
N ARG A 352 -30.92 -34.17 -23.30
CA ARG A 352 -30.24 -34.71 -24.48
C ARG A 352 -29.31 -33.67 -25.09
N LEU A 353 -28.03 -34.03 -25.25
CA LEU A 353 -27.02 -33.21 -25.91
C LEU A 353 -27.01 -33.47 -27.42
N TYR A 354 -27.10 -32.41 -28.21
CA TYR A 354 -27.15 -32.48 -29.68
C TYR A 354 -25.88 -31.92 -30.29
N THR A 355 -25.41 -32.48 -31.41
CA THR A 355 -24.44 -31.78 -32.27
C THR A 355 -25.08 -30.52 -32.85
N LYS A 356 -24.28 -29.58 -33.38
CA LYS A 356 -24.82 -28.34 -33.99
C LYS A 356 -25.95 -28.61 -35.00
N ASP A 357 -25.74 -29.55 -35.92
CA ASP A 357 -26.74 -29.91 -36.93
C ASP A 357 -27.94 -30.64 -36.32
N GLY A 358 -27.70 -31.55 -35.36
CA GLY A 358 -28.77 -32.27 -34.67
C GLY A 358 -29.64 -31.36 -33.79
N LEU A 359 -29.08 -30.27 -33.26
CA LEU A 359 -29.81 -29.30 -32.45
C LEU A 359 -30.78 -28.50 -33.32
N GLU A 360 -30.34 -28.14 -34.52
CA GLU A 360 -31.16 -27.42 -35.49
C GLU A 360 -32.31 -28.31 -35.98
N ASP A 361 -32.03 -29.57 -36.32
CA ASP A 361 -33.06 -30.53 -36.72
C ASP A 361 -34.07 -30.79 -35.59
N HIS A 362 -33.60 -30.90 -34.34
CA HIS A 362 -34.47 -31.00 -33.18
C HIS A 362 -35.36 -29.77 -32.99
N ARG A 363 -34.81 -28.56 -33.15
CA ARG A 363 -35.59 -27.30 -33.05
C ARG A 363 -36.65 -27.20 -34.13
N VAL A 364 -36.35 -27.61 -35.35
CA VAL A 364 -37.33 -27.67 -36.45
C VAL A 364 -38.44 -28.67 -36.10
N ALA A 365 -38.07 -29.87 -35.65
CA ALA A 365 -39.03 -30.94 -35.40
C ALA A 365 -39.91 -30.72 -34.17
N GLN A 366 -39.37 -30.14 -33.09
CA GLN A 366 -40.04 -30.06 -31.78
C GLN A 366 -40.52 -28.65 -31.42
N HIS A 367 -39.95 -27.61 -32.02
CA HIS A 367 -40.30 -26.21 -31.74
C HIS A 367 -40.89 -25.49 -32.95
N GLY A 368 -41.10 -26.18 -34.07
CA GLY A 368 -41.73 -25.61 -35.27
C GLY A 368 -40.94 -24.45 -35.86
N LEU A 369 -39.64 -24.32 -35.54
CA LEU A 369 -38.78 -23.29 -36.10
C LEU A 369 -38.72 -23.50 -37.61
N VAL A 370 -39.39 -22.62 -38.35
CA VAL A 370 -39.28 -22.56 -39.81
C VAL A 370 -37.82 -22.26 -40.10
N ARG A 371 -37.09 -23.21 -40.70
CA ARG A 371 -35.71 -22.99 -41.16
C ARG A 371 -35.70 -21.66 -41.88
N SER A 372 -35.08 -20.64 -41.28
CA SER A 372 -34.87 -19.36 -41.94
C SER A 372 -34.27 -19.70 -43.28
N VAL A 373 -34.95 -19.34 -44.37
CA VAL A 373 -34.63 -19.79 -45.74
C VAL A 373 -33.14 -19.55 -45.98
N ILE A 374 -32.34 -20.60 -45.78
CA ILE A 374 -30.96 -20.62 -46.23
C ILE A 374 -31.12 -20.45 -47.72
N ALA A 375 -30.64 -19.32 -48.26
CA ALA A 375 -30.76 -18.98 -49.67
C ALA A 375 -30.15 -20.13 -50.48
N TRP A 376 -31.03 -21.04 -50.91
CA TRP A 376 -30.69 -22.24 -51.65
C TRP A 376 -30.06 -21.79 -52.97
N LYS A 377 -28.74 -21.90 -53.07
CA LYS A 377 -28.00 -21.41 -54.23
C LYS A 377 -28.16 -22.41 -55.38
N ARG A 378 -28.98 -22.06 -56.37
CA ARG A 378 -29.12 -22.83 -57.62
C ARG A 378 -27.87 -22.64 -58.48
N CYS A 379 -27.47 -23.67 -59.20
CA CYS A 379 -26.43 -23.55 -60.24
C CYS A 379 -27.06 -22.88 -61.47
N PRO A 380 -26.54 -21.73 -61.95
CA PRO A 380 -27.12 -21.03 -63.09
C PRO A 380 -26.81 -21.72 -64.44
N LEU A 381 -25.85 -22.65 -64.47
CA LEU A 381 -25.34 -23.28 -65.71
C LEU A 381 -26.01 -24.63 -66.03
N CYS A 382 -26.76 -25.21 -65.09
CA CYS A 382 -27.53 -26.42 -65.34
C CYS A 382 -28.94 -26.09 -65.88
N PRO A 383 -29.34 -26.61 -67.06
CA PRO A 383 -30.65 -26.35 -67.64
C PRO A 383 -31.81 -26.96 -66.82
N ASP A 384 -31.55 -27.99 -66.01
CA ASP A 384 -32.52 -28.53 -65.05
C ASP A 384 -32.57 -27.70 -63.76
N ARG A 385 -33.61 -26.88 -63.64
CA ARG A 385 -33.86 -25.91 -62.54
C ARG A 385 -34.03 -26.50 -61.14
N PHE A 386 -33.76 -27.80 -60.93
CA PHE A 386 -34.06 -28.51 -59.69
C PHE A 386 -32.84 -29.00 -58.89
N ARG A 387 -31.59 -28.80 -59.34
CA ARG A 387 -30.43 -29.10 -58.48
C ARG A 387 -30.19 -27.97 -57.49
N VAL A 388 -30.50 -28.27 -56.23
CA VAL A 388 -30.39 -27.34 -55.11
C VAL A 388 -29.35 -27.83 -54.12
N PHE A 389 -28.39 -26.96 -53.77
CA PHE A 389 -27.28 -27.31 -52.88
C PHE A 389 -27.51 -26.76 -51.47
N LYS A 390 -27.23 -27.59 -50.45
CA LYS A 390 -27.37 -27.23 -49.03
C LYS A 390 -26.29 -26.24 -48.55
N SER A 391 -25.18 -26.10 -49.29
CA SER A 391 -24.07 -25.19 -48.97
C SER A 391 -23.43 -24.62 -50.22
N GLN A 392 -22.72 -23.49 -50.08
CA GLN A 392 -22.01 -22.83 -51.18
C GLN A 392 -20.83 -23.68 -51.68
N GLU A 393 -20.11 -24.36 -50.79
CA GLU A 393 -19.06 -25.32 -51.17
C GLU A 393 -19.61 -26.47 -52.01
N GLY A 394 -20.78 -27.01 -51.65
CA GLY A 394 -21.43 -28.06 -52.46
C GLY A 394 -21.76 -27.58 -53.88
N ARG A 395 -22.21 -26.33 -54.03
CA ARG A 395 -22.44 -25.73 -55.35
C ARG A 395 -21.13 -25.53 -56.13
N MET A 396 -20.10 -24.97 -55.49
CA MET A 396 -18.80 -24.70 -56.14
C MET A 396 -18.11 -25.99 -56.60
N LYS A 397 -18.18 -27.05 -55.78
CA LYS A 397 -17.64 -28.35 -56.15
C LYS A 397 -18.37 -28.92 -57.38
N HIS A 398 -19.69 -28.82 -57.42
CA HIS A 398 -20.46 -29.22 -58.60
C HIS A 398 -20.09 -28.40 -59.85
N ASP A 399 -19.91 -27.08 -59.72
CA ASP A 399 -19.44 -26.22 -60.82
C ASP A 399 -18.10 -26.72 -61.37
N ASN A 400 -17.14 -27.01 -60.49
CA ASN A 400 -15.83 -27.52 -60.87
C ASN A 400 -15.90 -28.90 -61.55
N ASP A 401 -16.65 -29.82 -60.95
CA ASP A 401 -16.70 -31.20 -61.40
C ASP A 401 -17.51 -31.36 -62.70
N VAL A 402 -18.54 -30.55 -62.93
CA VAL A 402 -19.50 -30.73 -64.03
C VAL A 402 -19.34 -29.69 -65.13
N HIS A 403 -18.98 -28.46 -64.80
CA HIS A 403 -18.90 -27.37 -65.78
C HIS A 403 -17.46 -26.96 -66.12
N ASN A 404 -16.46 -27.38 -65.34
CA ASN A 404 -15.07 -26.94 -65.46
C ASN A 404 -14.09 -28.07 -65.85
N SER A 405 -14.59 -29.23 -66.29
CA SER A 405 -13.77 -30.29 -66.88
C SER A 405 -13.34 -29.89 -68.30
N GLY A 406 -12.19 -29.22 -68.41
CA GLY A 406 -11.48 -29.04 -69.68
C GLY A 406 -11.11 -30.38 -70.33
N PRO A 407 -10.80 -30.39 -71.64
CA PRO A 407 -10.57 -31.62 -72.39
C PRO A 407 -9.41 -32.43 -71.82
N PRO A 408 -9.50 -33.78 -71.78
CA PRO A 408 -8.47 -34.63 -71.20
C PRO A 408 -7.13 -34.44 -71.93
N ALA A 409 -6.10 -34.07 -71.17
CA ALA A 409 -4.73 -33.94 -71.68
C ALA A 409 -4.24 -35.29 -72.22
N ARG A 410 -3.73 -35.28 -73.46
CA ARG A 410 -3.13 -36.43 -74.13
C ARG A 410 -1.92 -36.93 -73.32
N GLY A 411 -1.93 -38.22 -72.97
CA GLY A 411 -0.82 -38.87 -72.26
C GLY A 411 0.46 -38.96 -73.11
N PRO A 412 1.66 -38.83 -72.52
CA PRO A 412 2.92 -38.94 -73.24
C PRO A 412 3.30 -40.40 -73.56
N SER A 413 3.84 -40.55 -74.78
CA SER A 413 4.45 -41.74 -75.37
C SER A 413 5.56 -42.33 -74.49
N ARG A 414 5.57 -43.67 -74.37
CA ARG A 414 6.69 -44.44 -73.83
C ARG A 414 7.52 -44.96 -75.01
N ASP A 415 8.63 -44.28 -75.30
CA ASP A 415 9.76 -44.89 -76.00
C ASP A 415 10.93 -44.99 -75.01
N GLY A 416 11.56 -46.15 -74.96
CA GLY A 416 12.60 -46.49 -74.00
C GLY A 416 13.92 -46.86 -74.65
N LYS A 417 14.91 -47.11 -73.78
CA LYS A 417 16.24 -47.68 -73.99
C LYS A 417 17.23 -46.88 -74.84
#